data_AF-A0A1V1NX14-F1
#
_entry.id   AF-A0A1V1NX14-F1
#
_cell.length_a   1.000
_cell.length_b   1.000
_cell.length_c   1.000
_cell.angle_alpha   90.00
_cell.angle_beta   90.00
_cell.angle_gamma   90.00
#
_symmetry.space_group_name_H-M   'P 1'
#
loop_
_entity.id
_entity.type
_entity.pdbx_description
1 polymer ?
#
loop_
_entity_poly.entity_id
_entity_poly.type
_entity_poly.pdbx_seq_one_letter_code
_entity_poly.pdbx_strand_id
1 'polypeptide(L)'
;MRIFAISDLHIDFKENLTWLHQLSRDCYRGDLLLVGGDVCDDLSLFMEGLKILKSRFREIIFVPGNHDLWVHRNQAKDSIQ
;
A
#
# COMPACT_ATOMS: atom_id res chain seq x y z
N MET A 1 -2.02 20.98 -6.38
CA MET A 1 -2.19 19.83 -5.47
C MET A 1 -3.26 18.93 -6.06
N ARG A 2 -2.90 17.70 -6.39
CA ARG A 2 -3.80 16.67 -6.94
C ARG A 2 -4.05 15.60 -5.89
N ILE A 3 -5.19 14.93 -6.00
CA ILE A 3 -5.54 13.75 -5.21
C ILE A 3 -5.59 12.58 -6.17
N PHE A 4 -4.78 11.56 -5.91
CA PHE A 4 -4.79 10.29 -6.62
C PHE A 4 -5.46 9.24 -5.76
N ALA A 5 -6.01 8.21 -6.39
CA ALA A 5 -6.56 7.06 -5.71
C ALA A 5 -6.13 5.78 -6.42
N ILE A 6 -5.83 4.75 -5.65
CA ILE A 6 -5.52 3.40 -6.12
C ILE A 6 -6.00 2.39 -5.08
N SER A 7 -6.32 1.18 -5.50
CA SER A 7 -6.68 0.05 -4.63
C SER A 7 -6.09 -1.24 -5.22
N ASP A 8 -6.19 -2.33 -4.49
CA ASP A 8 -5.88 -3.69 -4.98
C ASP A 8 -4.46 -3.80 -5.55
N LEU A 9 -3.49 -3.22 -4.82
CA LEU A 9 -2.10 -3.17 -5.28
C LEU A 9 -1.45 -4.55 -5.34
N HIS A 10 -1.85 -5.47 -4.45
CA HIS A 10 -1.29 -6.83 -4.33
C HIS A 10 0.21 -6.91 -4.64
N ILE A 11 1.01 -6.23 -3.82
CA ILE A 11 2.47 -6.10 -4.05
C ILE A 11 3.24 -7.40 -3.73
N ASP A 12 2.55 -8.44 -3.25
CA ASP A 12 3.01 -9.82 -3.20
C ASP A 12 3.26 -10.40 -4.60
N PHE A 13 2.63 -9.86 -5.64
CA PHE A 13 3.03 -10.10 -7.02
C PHE A 13 4.27 -9.28 -7.38
N LYS A 14 5.32 -9.97 -7.82
CA LYS A 14 6.62 -9.37 -8.12
C LYS A 14 6.54 -8.24 -9.15
N GLU A 15 5.65 -8.37 -10.12
CA GLU A 15 5.38 -7.39 -11.16
C GLU A 15 4.82 -6.09 -10.56
N ASN A 16 3.89 -6.19 -9.61
CA ASN A 16 3.27 -5.05 -8.94
C ASN A 16 4.26 -4.33 -8.02
N LEU A 17 5.09 -5.09 -7.29
CA LEU A 17 6.19 -4.51 -6.51
C LEU A 17 7.20 -3.79 -7.41
N THR A 18 7.55 -4.39 -8.55
CA THR A 18 8.45 -3.78 -9.53
C THR A 18 7.88 -2.48 -10.07
N TRP A 19 6.60 -2.46 -10.43
CA TRP A 19 5.89 -1.25 -10.86
C TRP A 19 5.91 -0.16 -9.76
N LEU A 20 5.67 -0.55 -8.50
CA LEU A 20 5.70 0.37 -7.36
C LEU A 20 7.08 1.05 -7.22
N HIS A 21 8.17 0.30 -7.41
CA HIS A 21 9.52 0.85 -7.40
C HIS A 21 9.79 1.82 -8.56
N GLN A 22 9.18 1.58 -9.72
CA GLN A 22 9.33 2.38 -10.94
C GLN A 22 8.53 3.68 -10.95
N LEU A 23 7.64 3.91 -9.97
CA LEU A 23 6.96 5.21 -9.83
C LEU A 23 7.97 6.36 -9.87
N SER A 24 7.55 7.56 -10.25
CA SER A 24 8.44 8.73 -10.19
C SER A 24 8.72 9.12 -8.74
N ARG A 25 9.94 9.61 -8.45
CA ARG A 25 10.29 10.19 -7.14
C ARG A 25 9.91 11.66 -7.02
N ASP A 26 9.73 12.35 -8.14
CA ASP A 26 9.60 13.80 -8.15
C ASP A 26 8.22 14.29 -8.61
N CYS A 27 7.55 13.54 -9.49
CA CYS A 27 6.31 13.99 -10.13
C CYS A 27 5.11 14.16 -9.17
N TYR A 28 5.15 13.53 -7.99
CA TYR A 28 4.01 13.43 -7.07
C TYR A 28 4.28 14.01 -5.67
N ARG A 29 5.46 14.62 -5.45
CA ARG A 29 5.91 15.07 -4.12
C ARG A 29 5.01 16.12 -3.46
N GLY A 30 4.16 16.80 -4.24
CA GLY A 30 3.19 17.80 -3.77
C GLY A 30 1.75 17.29 -3.66
N ASP A 31 1.52 16.00 -3.93
CA ASP A 31 0.21 15.40 -4.10
C ASP A 31 -0.12 14.39 -2.99
N LEU A 32 -1.41 14.08 -2.86
CA LEU A 32 -1.94 13.10 -1.91
C LEU A 32 -2.35 11.82 -2.64
N LEU A 33 -2.11 10.67 -2.01
CA LEU A 33 -2.56 9.37 -2.50
C LEU A 33 -3.55 8.72 -1.52
N LEU A 34 -4.72 8.36 -2.01
CA LEU A 34 -5.68 7.48 -1.33
C LEU A 34 -5.37 6.04 -1.73
N VAL A 35 -5.16 5.16 -0.76
CA VAL A 35 -4.94 3.72 -0.96
C VAL A 35 -6.15 2.97 -0.39
N GLY A 36 -7.00 2.49 -1.27
CA GLY A 36 -8.29 1.86 -0.98
C GLY A 36 -8.21 0.35 -0.76
N GLY A 37 -7.26 -0.10 0.05
CA GLY A 37 -7.19 -1.49 0.51
C GLY A 37 -6.60 -2.50 -0.48
N ASP A 38 -6.47 -3.73 0.00
CA ASP A 38 -5.93 -4.92 -0.66
C ASP A 38 -4.52 -4.69 -1.24
N VAL A 39 -3.63 -4.18 -0.37
CA VAL A 39 -2.24 -3.89 -0.73
C VAL A 39 -1.38 -5.14 -0.63
N CYS A 40 -1.43 -5.86 0.49
CA CYS A 40 -0.67 -7.09 0.73
C CYS A 40 -1.19 -7.82 1.98
N ASP A 41 -1.05 -9.15 2.04
CA ASP A 41 -1.32 -9.98 3.23
C ASP A 41 -0.11 -10.13 4.16
N ASP A 42 1.12 -9.92 3.66
CA ASP A 42 2.33 -9.92 4.47
C ASP A 42 2.60 -8.53 5.06
N LEU A 43 2.62 -8.44 6.39
CA LEU A 43 2.82 -7.18 7.11
C LEU A 43 4.18 -6.52 6.81
N SER A 44 5.24 -7.30 6.60
CA SER A 44 6.57 -6.74 6.32
C SER A 44 6.60 -6.09 4.94
N LEU A 45 6.03 -6.77 3.94
CA LEU A 45 5.92 -6.28 2.59
C LEU A 45 4.94 -5.10 2.48
N PHE A 46 3.82 -5.15 3.20
CA PHE A 46 2.89 -4.03 3.35
C PHE A 46 3.61 -2.77 3.85
N MET A 47 4.39 -2.88 4.92
CA MET A 47 5.16 -1.76 5.48
C MET A 47 6.23 -1.25 4.51
N GLU A 48 6.84 -2.12 3.72
CA GLU A 48 7.76 -1.72 2.64
C GLU A 48 7.04 -0.93 1.54
N GLY A 49 5.89 -1.43 1.08
CA GLY A 49 5.05 -0.75 0.09
C GLY A 49 4.63 0.65 0.53
N LEU A 50 4.18 0.80 1.78
CA LEU A 50 3.83 2.12 2.33
C LEU A 50 5.05 3.05 2.42
N LYS A 51 6.23 2.55 2.77
CA LYS A 51 7.47 3.37 2.77
C LYS A 51 7.81 3.85 1.37
N ILE A 52 7.70 2.98 0.36
CA ILE A 52 7.93 3.35 -1.03
C ILE A 52 6.97 4.46 -1.43
N LEU A 53 5.66 4.25 -1.25
CA LEU A 53 4.66 5.26 -1.58
C LEU A 53 4.91 6.58 -0.83
N LYS A 54 5.25 6.52 0.47
CA LYS A 54 5.45 7.72 1.30
C LYS A 54 6.67 8.51 0.86
N SER A 55 7.65 7.85 0.23
CA SER A 55 8.79 8.53 -0.39
C SER A 55 8.43 9.25 -1.71
N ARG A 56 7.28 8.95 -2.33
CA ARG A 56 6.87 9.51 -3.64
C ARG A 56 5.80 10.60 -3.52
N PHE A 57 4.90 10.45 -2.55
CA PHE A 57 3.78 11.36 -2.32
C PHE A 57 4.00 12.21 -1.06
N ARG A 58 3.39 13.38 -1.01
CA ARG A 58 3.42 14.23 0.20
C ARG A 58 2.73 13.52 1.36
N GLU A 59 1.58 12.94 1.09
CA GLU A 59 0.70 12.33 2.07
C GLU A 59 -0.01 11.13 1.49
N ILE A 60 -0.27 10.13 2.34
CA ILE A 60 -0.98 8.91 1.98
C ILE A 60 -2.06 8.72 3.02
N ILE A 61 -3.27 8.48 2.54
CA ILE A 61 -4.40 8.07 3.35
C ILE A 61 -4.72 6.63 2.94
N PHE A 62 -4.62 5.72 3.90
CA PHE A 62 -4.86 4.31 3.68
C PHE A 62 -6.18 3.91 4.35
N VAL A 63 -6.98 3.13 3.63
CA VAL A 63 -8.19 2.48 4.13
C VAL A 63 -7.98 0.97 3.96
N PRO A 64 -8.03 0.16 5.02
CA PRO A 64 -7.76 -1.27 4.92
C PRO A 64 -8.86 -2.00 4.14
N GLY A 65 -8.44 -2.89 3.23
CA GLY A 65 -9.28 -3.86 2.56
C GLY A 65 -9.35 -5.19 3.32
N ASN A 66 -10.08 -6.17 2.79
CA ASN A 66 -10.19 -7.49 3.42
C ASN A 66 -8.83 -8.19 3.52
N HIS A 67 -8.02 -8.14 2.48
CA HIS A 67 -6.73 -8.82 2.41
C HIS A 67 -5.71 -8.20 3.37
N ASP A 68 -5.78 -6.88 3.59
CA ASP A 68 -4.93 -6.20 4.57
C ASP A 68 -5.29 -6.57 6.02
N LEU A 69 -6.51 -7.06 6.25
CA LEU A 69 -7.00 -7.51 7.56
C LEU A 69 -6.87 -9.02 7.75
N TRP A 70 -6.48 -9.77 6.71
CA TRP A 70 -6.27 -11.20 6.81
C TRP A 70 -4.94 -11.49 7.49
N VAL A 71 -5.01 -11.92 8.75
CA VAL A 71 -3.84 -12.43 9.48
C VAL A 71 -3.56 -13.88 9.07
N HIS A 72 -3.27 -14.13 7.79
CA HIS A 72 -2.96 -15.48 7.32
C HIS A 72 -1.44 -15.69 7.30
N ARG A 73 -0.80 -15.80 8.48
CA ARG A 73 0.47 -16.55 8.72
C ARG A 73 1.16 -16.30 10.07
N ASN A 74 0.72 -15.34 10.87
CA ASN A 74 1.16 -15.21 12.27
C ASN A 74 -0.05 -15.31 13.19
N GLN A 75 0.13 -15.87 14.37
CA GLN A 75 -0.91 -16.18 15.37
C GLN A 75 -1.61 -14.95 15.98
N ALA A 76 -1.79 -13.86 15.24
CA ALA A 76 -2.59 -12.71 15.67
C ALA A 76 -4.05 -12.91 15.21
N LYS A 77 -4.98 -12.56 16.09
CA LYS A 77 -6.41 -12.66 15.84
C LYS A 77 -6.82 -11.63 14.78
N ASP A 78 -7.71 -12.05 13.90
CA ASP A 78 -8.35 -11.16 12.93
C ASP A 78 -9.21 -10.09 13.61
N SER A 79 -9.61 -9.08 12.84
CA SER A 79 -10.40 -7.93 13.31
C SER A 79 -11.82 -8.26 13.79
N ILE A 80 -12.22 -9.53 13.77
CA ILE A 80 -13.56 -10.03 14.13
C ILE A 80 -13.48 -10.90 15.41
N GLN A 81 -12.30 -11.07 16.03
CA GLN A 81 -12.10 -11.85 17.25
C GLN A 81 -11.54 -11.08 18.45
#